data_AF-B4MPR5-F1
#
_entry.id   AF-B4MPR5-F1
#
_cell.length_a   1.000
_cell.length_b   1.000
_cell.length_c   1.000
_cell.angle_alpha   90.00
_cell.angle_beta   90.00
_cell.angle_gamma   90.00
#
_symmetry.space_group_name_H-M   'P 1'
#
loop_
_entity.id
_entity.type
_entity.pdbx_description
1 polymer ?
#
loop_
_entity_poly.entity_id
_entity_poly.type
_entity_poly.pdbx_seq_one_letter_code
_entity_poly.pdbx_strand_id
1 'polypeptide(L)'
;MAAQLAQVKQWFDQYKTTVDKSLHDPAKPWTKGLDLLEQKSGFSRVNIFFGASLLCALYLIFGYGAQLLCNIIGVLYPAYISIHAIESSTKQDDTKWLTYWVTFGIFTVIEFFSGVLTHIIPFYWLLKCAFLIWCMLPMEQNGSVIIYNKLVRPYFLKHHQSVDKIIDDGMKKASSVLKSD
;
A
#
# COMPACT_ATOMS: atom_id res chain seq x y z
N MET A 1 3.37 21.82 -26.38
CA MET A 1 2.98 20.40 -26.53
C MET A 1 4.15 19.45 -26.80
N ALA A 2 5.00 19.66 -27.83
CA ALA A 2 6.12 18.75 -28.13
C ALA A 2 7.15 18.58 -26.98
N ALA A 3 7.50 19.68 -26.28
CA ALA A 3 8.42 19.62 -25.13
C ALA A 3 7.84 18.85 -23.93
N GLN A 4 6.52 18.98 -23.68
CA GLN A 4 5.84 18.22 -22.62
C GLN A 4 5.78 16.73 -22.96
N LEU A 5 5.50 16.37 -24.22
CA LEU A 5 5.50 14.98 -24.68
C LEU A 5 6.90 14.36 -24.60
N ALA A 6 7.94 15.12 -24.94
CA ALA A 6 9.34 14.68 -24.83
C ALA A 6 9.75 14.46 -23.37
N GLN A 7 9.35 15.36 -22.46
CA GLN A 7 9.60 15.23 -21.03
C GLN A 7 8.88 14.01 -20.43
N VAL A 8 7.61 13.80 -20.79
CA VAL A 8 6.85 12.61 -20.37
C VAL A 8 7.48 11.33 -20.89
N LYS A 9 7.93 11.34 -22.15
CA LYS A 9 8.61 10.19 -22.76
C LYS A 9 9.93 9.88 -22.06
N GLN A 10 10.76 10.88 -21.79
CA GLN A 10 12.02 10.73 -21.04
C GLN A 10 11.77 10.18 -19.64
N TRP A 11 10.78 10.70 -18.92
CA TRP A 11 10.40 10.18 -17.61
C TRP A 11 9.98 8.70 -17.68
N PHE A 12 9.19 8.33 -18.70
CA PHE A 12 8.78 6.95 -18.94
C PHE A 12 9.96 6.03 -19.24
N ASP A 13 10.90 6.46 -20.07
CA ASP A 13 12.08 5.69 -20.45
C ASP A 13 13.03 5.52 -19.24
N GLN A 14 13.16 6.56 -18.42
CA GLN A 14 13.92 6.51 -17.18
C GLN A 14 13.30 5.52 -16.19
N TYR A 15 11.96 5.56 -16.03
CA TYR A 15 11.23 4.62 -15.19
C TYR A 15 11.35 3.17 -15.68
N LYS A 16 11.22 2.94 -16.99
CA LYS A 16 11.45 1.62 -17.60
C LYS A 16 12.84 1.10 -17.27
N THR A 17 13.86 1.93 -17.38
CA THR A 17 15.26 1.54 -17.10
C THR A 17 15.47 1.23 -15.61
N THR A 18 14.86 2.00 -14.71
CA THR A 18 14.91 1.71 -13.26
C THR A 18 14.23 0.39 -12.93
N VAL A 19 13.04 0.15 -13.48
CA VAL A 19 12.31 -1.11 -13.29
C VAL A 19 13.09 -2.28 -13.88
N ASP A 20 13.64 -2.14 -15.08
CA ASP A 20 14.48 -3.17 -15.71
C ASP A 20 15.66 -3.55 -14.80
N LYS A 21 16.37 -2.55 -14.28
CA LYS A 21 17.49 -2.75 -13.37
C LYS A 21 17.07 -3.45 -12.07
N SER A 22 15.92 -3.09 -11.50
CA SER A 22 15.39 -3.73 -10.29
C SER A 22 14.87 -5.15 -10.53
N LEU A 23 14.36 -5.45 -11.73
CA LEU A 23 13.89 -6.79 -12.12
C LEU A 23 15.05 -7.77 -12.37
N HIS A 24 16.23 -7.27 -12.71
CA HIS A 24 17.46 -8.05 -12.88
C HIS A 24 18.32 -8.13 -11.61
N ASP A 25 17.86 -7.55 -10.48
CA ASP A 25 18.62 -7.57 -9.23
C ASP A 25 18.62 -8.98 -8.61
N PRO A 26 19.75 -9.72 -8.62
CA PRO A 26 19.83 -11.11 -8.18
C PRO A 26 19.57 -11.28 -6.67
N ALA A 27 19.59 -10.19 -5.90
CA ALA A 27 19.29 -10.22 -4.46
C ALA A 27 17.80 -10.47 -4.16
N LYS A 28 16.91 -10.37 -5.16
CA LYS A 28 15.46 -10.51 -4.94
C LYS A 28 14.95 -11.93 -5.18
N PRO A 29 14.01 -12.45 -4.36
CA PRO A 29 13.57 -13.85 -4.42
C PRO A 29 12.75 -14.22 -5.67
N TRP A 30 12.22 -13.24 -6.41
CA TRP A 30 11.41 -13.45 -7.61
C TRP A 30 12.22 -13.59 -8.91
N THR A 31 13.54 -13.36 -8.90
CA THR A 31 14.38 -13.40 -10.10
C THR A 31 14.39 -14.76 -10.80
N LYS A 32 14.49 -15.86 -10.04
CA LYS A 32 14.48 -17.23 -10.61
C LYS A 32 13.19 -17.54 -11.40
N GLY A 33 12.06 -17.05 -10.92
CA GLY A 33 10.77 -17.20 -11.61
C GLY A 33 10.70 -16.35 -12.87
N LEU A 34 11.24 -15.12 -12.83
CA LEU A 34 11.34 -14.24 -13.98
C LEU A 34 12.31 -14.78 -15.03
N ASP A 35 13.44 -15.39 -14.63
CA ASP A 35 14.41 -16.03 -15.52
C ASP A 35 13.75 -17.16 -16.33
N LEU A 36 12.98 -18.01 -15.67
CA LEU A 36 12.23 -19.11 -16.30
C LEU A 36 11.16 -18.60 -17.28
N LEU A 37 10.47 -17.50 -16.93
CA LEU A 37 9.45 -16.90 -17.78
C LEU A 37 10.06 -16.18 -18.98
N GLU A 38 11.17 -15.47 -18.80
CA GLU A 38 11.91 -14.82 -19.89
C GLU A 38 12.47 -15.85 -20.87
N GLN A 39 13.08 -16.92 -20.35
CA GLN A 39 13.63 -18.00 -21.19
C GLN A 39 12.54 -18.72 -21.98
N LYS A 40 11.33 -18.88 -21.43
CA LYS A 40 10.23 -19.60 -22.09
C LYS A 40 9.39 -18.73 -23.02
N SER A 41 9.25 -17.44 -22.72
CA SER A 41 8.38 -16.52 -23.47
C SER A 41 9.12 -15.63 -24.48
N GLY A 42 10.43 -15.44 -24.33
CA GLY A 42 11.24 -14.60 -25.22
C GLY A 42 10.95 -13.09 -25.11
N PHE A 43 10.09 -12.66 -24.19
CA PHE A 43 9.80 -11.25 -23.94
C PHE A 43 10.68 -10.69 -22.81
N SER A 44 11.04 -9.41 -22.92
CA SER A 44 11.78 -8.70 -21.86
C SER A 44 10.96 -8.64 -20.56
N ARG A 45 11.64 -8.80 -19.41
CA ARG A 45 11.01 -8.79 -18.07
C ARG A 45 10.14 -7.57 -17.82
N VAL A 46 10.55 -6.42 -18.33
CA VAL A 46 9.81 -5.16 -18.22
C VAL A 46 8.46 -5.25 -18.92
N ASN A 47 8.42 -5.82 -20.12
CA ASN A 47 7.17 -5.99 -20.86
C ASN A 47 6.25 -6.99 -20.17
N ILE A 48 6.81 -8.06 -19.58
CA ILE A 48 6.06 -9.02 -18.75
C ILE A 48 5.48 -8.31 -17.52
N PHE A 49 6.25 -7.45 -16.85
CA PHE A 49 5.79 -6.70 -15.68
C PHE A 49 4.64 -5.74 -16.03
N PHE A 50 4.77 -4.96 -17.11
CA PHE A 50 3.68 -4.09 -17.56
C PHE A 50 2.45 -4.88 -18.01
N GLY A 51 2.65 -6.01 -18.70
CA GLY A 51 1.56 -6.91 -19.07
C GLY A 51 0.83 -7.50 -17.86
N ALA A 52 1.57 -7.98 -16.86
CA ALA A 52 1.02 -8.51 -15.61
C ALA A 52 0.29 -7.43 -14.81
N SER A 53 0.85 -6.22 -14.74
CA SER A 53 0.21 -5.07 -14.09
C SER A 53 -1.10 -4.69 -14.77
N LEU A 54 -1.12 -4.67 -16.12
CA LEU A 54 -2.34 -4.40 -16.88
C LEU A 54 -3.40 -5.49 -16.70
N LEU A 55 -2.99 -6.77 -16.73
CA LEU A 55 -3.89 -7.90 -16.47
C LEU A 55 -4.44 -7.85 -15.04
N CYS A 56 -3.61 -7.50 -14.06
CA CYS A 56 -4.04 -7.32 -12.67
C CYS A 56 -5.07 -6.18 -12.57
N ALA A 57 -4.82 -5.04 -13.22
CA ALA A 57 -5.78 -3.93 -13.26
C ALA A 57 -7.11 -4.32 -13.91
N LEU A 58 -7.07 -5.07 -15.02
CA LEU A 58 -8.28 -5.61 -15.67
C LEU A 58 -9.02 -6.61 -14.77
N TYR A 59 -8.30 -7.47 -14.05
CA TYR A 59 -8.89 -8.38 -13.08
C TYR A 59 -9.54 -7.65 -11.91
N LEU A 60 -8.96 -6.55 -11.44
CA LEU A 60 -9.57 -5.71 -10.40
C LEU A 60 -10.87 -5.01 -10.86
N ILE A 61 -11.07 -4.89 -12.18
CA ILE A 61 -12.30 -4.32 -12.76
C ILE A 61 -13.39 -5.39 -12.93
N PHE A 62 -13.05 -6.56 -13.50
CA PHE A 62 -14.03 -7.55 -13.94
C PHE A 62 -14.03 -8.86 -13.13
N GLY A 63 -13.03 -9.08 -12.29
CA GLY A 63 -12.78 -10.34 -11.60
C GLY A 63 -13.59 -10.50 -10.31
N TYR A 64 -14.08 -11.71 -10.09
CA TYR A 64 -14.63 -12.11 -8.80
C TYR A 64 -13.51 -12.14 -7.74
N GLY A 65 -13.73 -11.49 -6.60
CA GLY A 65 -12.72 -11.40 -5.54
C GLY A 65 -11.68 -10.30 -5.70
N ALA A 66 -11.94 -9.26 -6.51
CA ALA A 66 -11.09 -8.07 -6.62
C ALA A 66 -10.74 -7.45 -5.25
N GLN A 67 -11.66 -7.51 -4.28
CA GLN A 67 -11.43 -7.12 -2.89
C GLN A 67 -10.27 -7.88 -2.24
N LEU A 68 -10.29 -9.21 -2.35
CA LEU A 68 -9.26 -10.06 -1.75
C LEU A 68 -7.90 -9.76 -2.37
N LEU A 69 -7.84 -9.65 -3.71
CA LEU A 69 -6.61 -9.35 -4.42
C LEU A 69 -6.05 -7.96 -4.02
N CYS A 70 -6.90 -6.94 -3.97
CA CYS A 70 -6.51 -5.60 -3.56
C CYS A 70 -5.96 -5.58 -2.12
N ASN A 71 -6.58 -6.34 -1.21
CA ASN A 71 -6.13 -6.42 0.18
C ASN A 71 -4.83 -7.21 0.31
N ILE A 72 -4.65 -8.29 -0.45
CA ILE A 72 -3.38 -9.02 -0.50
C ILE A 72 -2.27 -8.09 -0.99
N ILE A 73 -2.48 -7.34 -2.08
CA ILE A 73 -1.48 -6.39 -2.59
C ILE A 73 -1.18 -5.29 -1.55
N GLY A 74 -2.23 -4.76 -0.90
CA GLY A 74 -2.11 -3.74 0.14
C GLY A 74 -1.40 -4.22 1.41
N VAL A 75 -1.45 -5.51 1.72
CA VAL A 75 -0.84 -6.04 2.95
C VAL A 75 0.52 -6.65 2.68
N LEU A 76 0.66 -7.48 1.63
CA LEU A 76 1.80 -8.37 1.44
C LEU A 76 3.11 -7.61 1.22
N TYR A 77 3.11 -6.59 0.34
CA TYR A 77 4.32 -5.82 0.05
C TYR A 77 4.73 -4.94 1.24
N PRO A 78 3.85 -4.10 1.82
CA PRO A 78 4.18 -3.31 3.01
C PRO A 78 4.56 -4.17 4.21
N ALA A 79 3.93 -5.33 4.43
CA ALA A 79 4.28 -6.23 5.52
C ALA A 79 5.70 -6.78 5.37
N TYR A 80 6.06 -7.23 4.16
CA TYR A 80 7.42 -7.70 3.90
C TYR A 80 8.47 -6.61 4.18
N ILE A 81 8.27 -5.41 3.64
CA ILE A 81 9.23 -4.32 3.87
C ILE A 81 9.20 -3.84 5.33
N SER A 82 8.05 -3.87 6.01
CA SER A 82 7.96 -3.54 7.44
C SER A 82 8.77 -4.52 8.30
N ILE A 83 8.76 -5.82 7.99
CA ILE A 83 9.58 -6.82 8.71
C ILE A 83 11.06 -6.52 8.53
N HIS A 84 11.50 -6.24 7.30
CA HIS A 84 12.88 -5.81 7.02
C HIS A 84 13.24 -4.50 7.74
N ALA A 85 12.31 -3.54 7.82
CA ALA A 85 12.52 -2.29 8.53
C ALA A 85 12.69 -2.51 10.04
N ILE A 86 11.87 -3.38 10.65
CA ILE A 86 11.93 -3.75 12.07
C ILE A 86 13.27 -4.43 12.41
N GLU A 87 13.80 -5.24 11.49
CA GLU A 87 15.12 -5.87 11.66
C GLU A 87 16.28 -4.88 11.43
N SER A 88 16.03 -3.75 10.77
CA SER A 88 17.01 -2.69 10.55
C SER A 88 17.08 -1.70 11.72
N SER A 89 18.23 -1.06 11.93
CA SER A 89 18.43 -0.16 13.09
C SER A 89 17.85 1.25 12.91
N THR A 90 17.16 1.54 11.79
CA THR A 90 16.84 2.91 11.35
C THR A 90 15.39 3.29 11.66
N LYS A 91 15.17 4.10 12.69
CA LYS A 91 13.81 4.51 13.16
C LYS A 91 12.95 5.31 12.17
N GLN A 92 13.54 5.91 11.14
CA GLN A 92 12.80 6.73 10.18
C GLN A 92 11.91 5.90 9.26
N ASP A 93 12.30 4.66 8.96
CA ASP A 93 11.51 3.77 8.11
C ASP A 93 10.28 3.25 8.88
N ASP A 94 10.43 2.94 10.17
CA ASP A 94 9.34 2.48 11.04
C ASP A 94 8.16 3.46 11.08
N THR A 95 8.45 4.76 11.19
CA THR A 95 7.40 5.80 11.28
C THR A 95 6.59 5.90 9.99
N LYS A 96 7.24 5.73 8.83
CA LYS A 96 6.57 5.77 7.52
C LYS A 96 5.64 4.58 7.36
N TRP A 97 6.11 3.37 7.71
CA TRP A 97 5.29 2.17 7.65
C TRP A 97 4.14 2.21 8.66
N LEU A 98 4.36 2.67 9.88
CA LEU A 98 3.28 2.84 10.87
C LEU A 98 2.21 3.81 10.38
N THR A 99 2.62 4.91 9.74
CA THR A 99 1.71 5.89 9.13
C THR A 99 0.89 5.27 7.99
N TYR A 100 1.52 4.41 7.18
CA TYR A 100 0.83 3.60 6.18
C TYR A 100 -0.22 2.69 6.83
N TRP A 101 0.14 1.95 7.87
CA TRP A 101 -0.76 1.02 8.56
C TRP A 101 -1.96 1.73 9.20
N VAL A 102 -1.77 2.92 9.78
CA VAL A 102 -2.88 3.74 10.30
C VAL A 102 -3.83 4.14 9.18
N THR A 103 -3.28 4.59 8.04
CA THR A 103 -4.10 4.96 6.87
C THR A 103 -4.84 3.73 6.33
N PHE A 104 -4.15 2.61 6.15
CA PHE A 104 -4.72 1.34 5.71
C PHE A 104 -5.85 0.87 6.63
N GLY A 105 -5.67 0.97 7.95
CA GLY A 105 -6.70 0.64 8.95
C GLY A 105 -7.96 1.48 8.79
N ILE A 106 -7.83 2.80 8.64
CA ILE A 106 -8.98 3.71 8.40
C ILE A 106 -9.74 3.29 7.13
N PHE A 107 -9.02 3.05 6.04
CA PHE A 107 -9.64 2.60 4.78
C PHE A 107 -10.28 1.22 4.89
N THR A 108 -9.72 0.33 5.71
CA THR A 108 -10.30 -1.00 5.96
C THR A 108 -11.62 -0.91 6.73
N VAL A 109 -11.74 0.05 7.66
CA VAL A 109 -13.02 0.32 8.34
C VAL A 109 -14.05 0.91 7.38
N ILE A 110 -13.66 1.85 6.52
CA ILE A 110 -14.53 2.41 5.48
C ILE A 110 -14.97 1.32 4.50
N GLU A 111 -14.10 0.36 4.20
CA GLU A 111 -14.38 -0.78 3.32
C GLU A 111 -15.46 -1.73 3.85
N PHE A 112 -15.79 -1.68 5.13
CA PHE A 112 -16.98 -2.37 5.63
C PHE A 112 -18.24 -1.96 4.85
N PHE A 113 -18.29 -0.72 4.36
CA PHE A 113 -19.36 -0.18 3.51
C PHE A 113 -19.09 -0.36 2.01
N SER A 114 -18.21 -1.28 1.62
CA SER A 114 -17.81 -1.51 0.23
C SER A 114 -18.98 -1.79 -0.71
N GLY A 115 -20.05 -2.44 -0.25
CA GLY A 115 -21.26 -2.64 -1.04
C GLY A 115 -21.91 -1.32 -1.51
N VAL A 116 -21.90 -0.28 -0.68
CA VAL A 116 -22.40 1.06 -1.04
C VAL A 116 -21.38 1.79 -1.91
N LEU A 117 -20.10 1.73 -1.55
CA LEU A 117 -19.01 2.40 -2.28
C LEU A 117 -18.87 1.88 -3.72
N THR A 118 -18.96 0.57 -3.93
CA THR A 118 -18.91 -0.05 -5.25
C THR A 118 -20.13 0.25 -6.10
N HIS A 119 -21.28 0.54 -5.48
CA HIS A 119 -22.49 0.95 -6.19
C HIS A 119 -22.42 2.41 -6.65
N ILE A 120 -21.83 3.30 -5.83
CA ILE A 120 -21.71 4.73 -6.13
C ILE A 120 -20.50 5.02 -7.03
N ILE A 121 -19.38 4.33 -6.82
CA ILE A 121 -18.10 4.59 -7.48
C ILE A 121 -17.79 3.41 -8.43
N PRO A 122 -17.89 3.60 -9.76
CA PRO A 122 -17.45 2.59 -10.70
C PRO A 122 -15.94 2.37 -10.56
N PHE A 123 -15.49 1.11 -10.66
CA PHE A 123 -14.08 0.72 -10.53
C PHE A 123 -13.44 1.03 -9.16
N TYR A 124 -14.24 1.07 -8.09
CA TYR A 124 -13.76 1.32 -6.72
C TYR A 124 -12.53 0.47 -6.34
N TRP A 125 -12.50 -0.82 -6.68
CA TRP A 125 -11.37 -1.70 -6.35
C TRP A 125 -10.06 -1.30 -7.02
N LEU A 126 -10.12 -0.86 -8.28
CA LEU A 126 -8.95 -0.34 -8.99
C LEU A 126 -8.47 0.97 -8.37
N LEU A 127 -9.40 1.89 -8.07
CA LEU A 127 -9.08 3.17 -7.42
C LEU A 127 -8.48 2.96 -6.03
N LYS A 128 -9.04 2.06 -5.24
CA LYS A 128 -8.50 1.68 -3.94
C LYS A 128 -7.09 1.10 -4.09
N CYS A 129 -6.89 0.17 -5.02
CA CYS A 129 -5.57 -0.43 -5.24
C CYS A 129 -4.55 0.63 -5.67
N ALA A 130 -4.90 1.50 -6.62
CA ALA A 130 -4.04 2.60 -7.04
C ALA A 130 -3.71 3.56 -5.88
N PHE A 131 -4.70 3.86 -5.04
CA PHE A 131 -4.52 4.66 -3.85
C PHE A 131 -3.58 3.99 -2.83
N LEU A 132 -3.74 2.69 -2.57
CA LEU A 132 -2.84 1.94 -1.70
C LEU A 132 -1.41 1.88 -2.25
N ILE A 133 -1.26 1.72 -3.57
CA ILE A 133 0.03 1.81 -4.27
C ILE A 133 0.65 3.18 -4.04
N TRP A 134 -0.12 4.25 -4.21
CA TRP A 134 0.35 5.62 -3.95
C TRP A 134 0.77 5.84 -2.49
N CYS A 135 0.08 5.22 -1.53
CA CYS A 135 0.44 5.27 -0.11
C CYS A 135 1.71 4.47 0.23
N MET A 136 2.04 3.41 -0.51
CA MET A 136 3.25 2.59 -0.29
C MET A 136 4.47 3.06 -1.10
N LEU A 137 4.33 4.06 -1.97
CA LEU A 137 5.44 4.55 -2.78
C LEU A 137 6.58 5.07 -1.88
N PRO A 138 7.85 4.77 -2.22
CA PRO A 138 9.02 5.22 -1.47
C PRO A 138 9.34 6.70 -1.79
N MET A 139 8.41 7.59 -1.46
CA MET A 139 8.54 9.04 -1.61
C MET A 139 8.51 9.70 -0.23
N GLU A 140 9.24 10.80 -0.04
CA GLU A 140 9.25 11.53 1.24
C GLU A 140 7.86 12.04 1.66
N GLN A 141 7.01 12.36 0.68
CA GLN A 141 5.60 12.70 0.88
C GLN A 141 4.70 11.67 0.18
N ASN A 142 4.75 10.42 0.64
CA ASN A 142 3.80 9.41 0.20
C ASN A 142 2.35 9.75 0.65
N GLY A 143 1.36 9.12 0.00
CA GLY A 143 -0.05 9.43 0.25
C GLY A 143 -0.47 9.25 1.72
N SER A 144 0.13 8.28 2.42
CA SER A 144 -0.15 8.01 3.83
C SER A 144 0.34 9.14 4.74
N VAL A 145 1.55 9.68 4.52
CA VAL A 145 2.09 10.82 5.28
C VAL A 145 1.25 12.09 5.08
N ILE A 146 0.76 12.32 3.86
CA ILE A 146 -0.12 13.47 3.58
C ILE A 146 -1.43 13.34 4.36
N ILE A 147 -2.06 12.17 4.32
CA ILE A 147 -3.33 11.90 5.01
C ILE A 147 -3.15 11.97 6.51
N TYR A 148 -2.06 11.43 7.02
CA TYR A 148 -1.76 11.48 8.43
C TYR A 148 -1.61 12.92 8.92
N ASN A 149 -0.82 13.74 8.22
CA ASN A 149 -0.60 15.12 8.63
C ASN A 149 -1.84 16.01 8.48
N LYS A 150 -2.66 15.78 7.44
CA LYS A 150 -3.84 16.62 7.16
C LYS A 150 -5.10 16.19 7.89
N LEU A 151 -5.29 14.89 8.12
CA LEU A 151 -6.54 14.34 8.63
C LEU A 151 -6.32 13.64 9.97
N VAL A 152 -5.41 12.67 10.06
CA VAL A 152 -5.27 11.88 11.30
C VAL A 152 -4.77 12.75 12.46
N ARG A 153 -3.70 13.52 12.25
CA ARG A 153 -3.04 14.34 13.27
C ARG A 153 -3.97 15.39 13.92
N PRO A 154 -4.71 16.24 13.16
CA PRO A 154 -5.59 17.23 13.79
C PRO A 154 -6.78 16.60 14.53
N TYR A 155 -7.35 15.50 14.01
CA TYR A 155 -8.44 14.81 14.71
C TYR A 155 -7.94 14.09 15.97
N PHE A 156 -6.76 13.46 15.91
CA PHE A 156 -6.14 12.85 17.07
C PHE A 156 -5.83 13.89 18.16
N LEU A 157 -5.19 15.01 17.82
CA LEU A 157 -4.89 16.07 18.79
C LEU A 157 -6.16 16.67 19.43
N LYS A 158 -7.28 16.69 18.70
CA LYS A 158 -8.56 17.19 19.23
C LYS A 158 -9.26 16.20 20.17
N HIS A 159 -9.10 14.90 19.94
CA HIS A 159 -9.90 13.86 20.63
C HIS A 159 -9.09 12.92 21.55
N HIS A 160 -7.75 12.92 21.49
CA HIS A 160 -6.90 12.00 22.25
C HIS A 160 -7.21 12.03 23.75
N GLN A 161 -7.36 13.20 24.37
CA GLN A 161 -7.66 13.29 25.80
C GLN A 161 -8.98 12.61 26.21
N SER A 162 -9.97 12.56 25.31
CA SER A 162 -11.23 11.87 25.59
C SER A 162 -11.09 10.37 25.37
N VAL A 163 -10.32 9.96 24.36
CA VAL A 163 -10.05 8.54 24.07
C VAL A 163 -9.19 7.93 25.17
N ASP A 164 -8.13 8.62 25.60
CA ASP A 164 -7.23 8.17 26.66
C ASP A 164 -7.97 7.97 27.97
N LYS A 165 -8.89 8.88 28.33
CA LYS A 165 -9.76 8.72 29.51
C LYS A 165 -10.64 7.48 29.42
N ILE A 166 -11.25 7.22 28.27
CA ILE A 166 -12.10 6.04 28.05
C ILE A 166 -11.27 4.75 28.16
N ILE A 167 -10.06 4.74 27.60
CA ILE A 167 -9.14 3.59 27.68
C ILE A 167 -8.73 3.35 29.13
N ASP A 168 -8.31 4.39 29.85
CA ASP A 168 -7.89 4.29 31.26
C ASP A 168 -9.02 3.81 32.16
N ASP A 169 -10.23 4.34 31.97
CA ASP A 169 -11.41 3.93 32.75
C ASP A 169 -11.80 2.48 32.44
N GLY A 170 -11.71 2.06 31.16
CA GLY A 170 -11.89 0.68 30.74
C GLY A 170 -10.87 -0.27 31.36
N MET A 171 -9.58 0.09 31.35
CA MET A 171 -8.49 -0.69 31.95
C MET A 171 -8.62 -0.81 33.46
N LYS A 172 -8.96 0.28 34.15
CA LYS A 172 -9.23 0.27 35.60
C LYS A 172 -10.39 -0.65 35.94
N LYS A 173 -11.47 -0.58 35.17
CA LYS A 173 -12.64 -1.44 35.37
C LYS A 173 -12.30 -2.91 35.12
N ALA A 174 -11.57 -3.24 34.05
CA ALA A 174 -11.12 -4.60 33.76
C ALA A 174 -10.21 -5.15 34.88
N SER A 175 -9.27 -4.33 35.37
CA SER A 175 -8.38 -4.71 36.46
C SER A 175 -9.09 -4.88 37.80
N SER A 176 -10.17 -4.13 38.05
CA SER A 176 -10.99 -4.30 39.26
C SER A 176 -11.79 -5.61 39.25
N VAL A 177 -12.25 -6.06 38.08
CA VAL A 177 -12.97 -7.35 37.93
C VAL A 177 -11.99 -8.52 38.08
N LEU A 178 -10.81 -8.44 37.46
CA LEU A 178 -9.78 -9.46 37.59
C LEU A 178 -9.16 -9.57 39.00
N LYS A 179 -9.34 -8.55 39.85
CA LYS A 179 -8.93 -8.58 41.27
C LYS A 179 -10.05 -9.01 42.23
N SER A 180 -11.29 -9.09 41.74
CA SER A 180 -12.45 -9.51 42.55
C SER A 180 -12.75 -11.02 42.45
N ASP A 181 -12.03 -11.73 41.58
CA ASP A 181 -11.97 -13.21 41.50
C ASP A 181 -10.72 -13.73 42.23
#